data_AF-S3ADP0-F1
#
_entry.id   AF-S3ADP0-F1
#
_cell.length_a   1.000
_cell.length_b   1.000
_cell.length_c   1.000
_cell.angle_alpha   90.00
_cell.angle_beta   90.00
_cell.angle_gamma   90.00
#
_symmetry.space_group_name_H-M   'P 1'
#
loop_
_entity.id
_entity.type
_entity.pdbx_description
1 polymer ?
#
loop_
_entity_poly.entity_id
_entity_poly.type
_entity_poly.pdbx_seq_one_letter_code
_entity_poly.pdbx_strand_id
1 'polypeptide(L)'
;MDSDAAARGLAALRAVAGPGRDLELAAAMQAAFYRDGKSLSEVSTYADIAVAHGLDAQDVVAHLSDPQVAELARREQDELAEAGTHSYPMLLLRRGDGFVQVGGPTSSASQLRAHIDAA
;
A
#
# COMPACT_ATOMS: atom_id res chain seq x y z
N MET A 1 8.67 -5.22 -12.07
CA MET A 1 8.37 -4.27 -10.99
C MET A 1 9.14 -4.73 -9.78
N ASP A 2 9.88 -3.83 -9.15
CA ASP A 2 10.47 -4.05 -7.83
C ASP A 2 9.37 -3.74 -6.78
N SER A 3 8.90 -4.76 -6.07
CA SER A 3 7.84 -4.60 -5.08
C SER A 3 8.28 -3.84 -3.84
N ASP A 4 9.57 -3.87 -3.51
CA ASP A 4 10.10 -3.20 -2.32
C ASP A 4 10.21 -1.70 -2.59
N ALA A 5 10.61 -1.32 -3.81
CA ALA A 5 10.54 0.07 -4.27
C ALA A 5 9.10 0.60 -4.24
N ALA A 6 8.11 -0.21 -4.66
CA ALA A 6 6.70 0.16 -4.59
C ALA A 6 6.20 0.29 -3.13
N ALA A 7 6.56 -0.64 -2.24
CA ALA A 7 6.19 -0.57 -0.82
C ALA A 7 6.77 0.67 -0.14
N ARG A 8 8.05 0.97 -0.40
CA ARG A 8 8.72 2.20 0.07
C ARG A 8 8.04 3.46 -0.48
N GLY A 9 7.66 3.44 -1.75
CA GLY A 9 6.93 4.51 -2.40
C GLY A 9 5.60 4.83 -1.72
N LEU A 10 4.82 3.79 -1.41
CA LEU A 10 3.57 3.95 -0.68
C LEU A 10 3.81 4.45 0.75
N ALA A 11 4.85 3.97 1.44
CA ALA A 11 5.23 4.47 2.76
C ALA A 11 5.63 5.97 2.73
N ALA A 12 6.39 6.41 1.73
CA ALA A 12 6.78 7.80 1.56
C ALA A 12 5.58 8.72 1.30
N LEU A 13 4.65 8.31 0.44
CA LEU A 13 3.42 9.06 0.18
C LEU A 13 2.57 9.20 1.45
N ARG A 14 2.42 8.11 2.22
CA ARG A 14 1.67 8.09 3.49
C ARG A 14 2.28 9.01 4.55
N ALA A 15 3.62 9.04 4.65
CA ALA A 15 4.32 9.88 5.61
C ALA A 15 3.99 11.38 5.44
N VAL A 16 3.84 11.84 4.19
CA VAL A 16 3.52 13.25 3.88
C VAL A 16 2.02 13.52 3.91
N ALA A 17 1.21 12.56 3.43
CA ALA A 17 -0.23 12.75 3.28
C ALA A 17 -1.02 12.73 4.59
N GLY A 18 -0.49 12.05 5.62
CA GLY A 18 -1.20 11.81 6.86
C GLY A 18 -2.31 10.75 6.73
N PRO A 19 -3.08 10.50 7.82
CA PRO A 19 -4.04 9.40 7.87
C PRO A 19 -5.24 9.63 6.94
N GLY A 20 -5.78 8.53 6.40
CA GLY A 20 -7.04 8.54 5.64
C GLY A 20 -6.89 8.73 4.13
N ARG A 21 -5.67 8.85 3.61
CA ARG A 21 -5.38 8.98 2.17
C ARG A 21 -4.77 7.71 1.54
N ASP A 22 -4.62 6.64 2.32
CA ASP A 22 -3.88 5.44 1.92
C ASP A 22 -4.45 4.79 0.64
N LEU A 23 -5.77 4.62 0.58
CA LEU A 23 -6.44 3.98 -0.57
C LEU A 23 -6.34 4.84 -1.84
N GLU A 24 -6.49 6.15 -1.71
CA GLU A 24 -6.38 7.11 -2.82
C GLU A 24 -4.97 7.05 -3.43
N LEU A 25 -3.95 7.05 -2.59
CA LEU A 25 -2.55 7.04 -3.00
C LEU A 25 -2.12 5.68 -3.56
N ALA A 26 -2.58 4.57 -2.97
CA ALA A 26 -2.37 3.24 -3.52
C ALA A 26 -3.02 3.10 -4.91
N ALA A 27 -4.23 3.63 -5.10
CA ALA A 27 -4.89 3.66 -6.39
C ALA A 27 -4.12 4.51 -7.41
N ALA A 28 -3.56 5.65 -6.99
CA ALA A 28 -2.72 6.51 -7.84
C ALA A 28 -1.44 5.80 -8.30
N MET A 29 -0.79 5.02 -7.42
CA MET A 29 0.36 4.19 -7.79
C MET A 29 -0.02 3.11 -8.80
N GLN A 30 -1.12 2.40 -8.57
CA GLN A 30 -1.61 1.38 -9.50
C GLN A 30 -1.94 1.99 -10.86
N ALA A 31 -2.59 3.15 -10.87
CA ALA A 31 -2.87 3.93 -12.06
C ALA A 31 -1.58 4.30 -12.83
N ALA A 32 -0.59 4.87 -12.13
CA ALA A 32 0.69 5.24 -12.72
C ALA A 32 1.40 4.04 -13.37
N PHE A 33 1.39 2.88 -12.69
CA PHE A 33 2.05 1.68 -13.19
C PHE A 33 1.27 0.99 -14.31
N TYR A 34 0.03 0.60 -14.05
CA TYR A 34 -0.74 -0.28 -14.95
C TYR A 34 -1.36 0.45 -16.13
N ARG A 35 -1.74 1.72 -15.97
CA ARG A 35 -2.39 2.49 -17.04
C ARG A 35 -1.41 3.40 -17.74
N ASP A 36 -0.57 4.11 -16.99
CA ASP A 36 0.30 5.15 -17.55
C ASP A 36 1.72 4.63 -17.88
N GLY A 37 2.02 3.37 -17.56
CA GLY A 37 3.29 2.70 -17.88
C GLY A 37 4.50 3.24 -17.14
N LYS A 38 4.30 4.02 -16.06
CA LYS A 38 5.39 4.58 -15.25
C LYS A 38 6.00 3.52 -14.36
N SER A 39 7.29 3.64 -14.07
CA SER A 39 7.99 2.73 -13.16
C SER A 39 7.83 3.16 -11.70
N LEU A 40 7.43 2.23 -10.84
CA LEU A 40 7.39 2.45 -9.38
C LEU A 40 8.78 2.37 -8.72
N SER A 41 9.84 2.18 -9.50
CA SER A 41 11.23 2.31 -9.03
C SER A 41 11.78 3.73 -9.26
N GLU A 42 11.08 4.58 -10.00
CA GLU A 42 11.54 5.91 -10.38
C GLU A 42 11.00 6.98 -9.44
N VAL A 43 11.88 7.86 -8.97
CA VAL A 43 11.54 8.98 -8.08
C VAL A 43 10.53 9.94 -8.73
N SER A 44 10.66 10.15 -10.05
CA SER A 44 9.76 11.02 -10.81
C SER A 44 8.30 10.58 -10.74
N THR A 45 8.04 9.27 -10.70
CA THR A 45 6.67 8.74 -10.58
C THR A 45 5.99 9.21 -9.30
N TYR A 46 6.72 9.22 -8.18
CA TYR A 46 6.19 9.64 -6.89
C TYR A 46 6.09 11.15 -6.76
N ALA A 47 7.02 11.90 -7.35
CA ALA A 47 6.90 13.36 -7.44
C ALA A 47 5.64 13.77 -8.23
N ASP A 48 5.36 13.10 -9.35
CA ASP A 48 4.16 13.35 -10.15
C ASP A 48 2.88 13.01 -9.37
N ILE A 49 2.85 11.89 -8.65
CA ILE A 49 1.71 11.52 -7.78
C ILE A 49 1.55 12.56 -6.68
N ALA A 50 2.64 12.99 -6.02
CA ALA A 50 2.58 13.99 -4.97
C ALA A 50 1.93 15.30 -5.45
N VAL A 51 2.39 15.83 -6.59
CA VAL A 51 1.82 17.05 -7.19
C VAL A 51 0.34 16.87 -7.53
N ALA A 52 -0.02 15.74 -8.17
CA ALA A 52 -1.41 15.47 -8.56
C ALA A 52 -2.36 15.37 -7.36
N HIS A 53 -1.84 15.00 -6.18
CA HIS A 53 -2.59 14.82 -4.94
C HIS A 53 -2.41 15.95 -3.93
N GLY A 54 -1.82 17.07 -4.34
CA GLY A 54 -1.62 18.26 -3.50
C GLY A 54 -0.65 18.06 -2.34
N LEU A 55 0.28 17.12 -2.46
CA LEU A 55 1.35 16.86 -1.50
C LEU A 55 2.62 17.61 -1.89
N ASP A 56 3.49 17.89 -0.91
CA ASP A 56 4.82 18.41 -1.19
C ASP A 56 5.68 17.30 -1.83
N ALA A 57 6.02 17.48 -3.11
CA ALA A 57 6.80 16.52 -3.86
C ALA A 57 8.24 16.37 -3.35
N GLN A 58 8.84 17.44 -2.81
CA GLN A 58 10.19 17.38 -2.26
C GLN A 58 10.22 16.57 -0.97
N ASP A 59 9.20 16.73 -0.12
CA ASP A 59 9.07 15.93 1.10
C ASP A 59 8.87 14.44 0.78
N VAL A 60 8.02 14.12 -0.21
CA VAL A 60 7.84 12.73 -0.66
C VAL A 60 9.16 12.15 -1.18
N VAL A 61 9.90 12.91 -2.00
CA VAL A 61 11.21 12.49 -2.53
C VAL A 61 12.25 12.30 -1.41
N ALA A 62 12.23 13.15 -0.39
CA ALA A 62 13.10 13.01 0.77
C ALA A 62 12.81 11.69 1.51
N HIS A 63 11.53 11.37 1.74
CA HIS A 63 11.12 10.12 2.37
C HIS A 63 11.45 8.88 1.53
N LEU A 64 11.47 8.97 0.20
CA LEU A 64 11.95 7.89 -0.66
C LEU A 64 13.42 7.54 -0.45
N SER A 65 14.21 8.40 0.18
CA SER A 65 15.63 8.15 0.50
C SER A 65 15.87 7.89 1.99
N ASP A 66 14.86 8.10 2.83
CA ASP A 66 14.92 7.87 4.28
C ASP A 66 15.01 6.36 4.62
N PRO A 67 16.04 5.92 5.36
CA PRO A 67 16.16 4.54 5.83
C PRO A 67 15.02 4.12 6.77
N GLN A 68 14.44 5.04 7.55
CA GLN A 68 13.34 4.73 8.46
C GLN A 68 12.07 4.37 7.69
N VAL A 69 11.80 5.04 6.58
CA VAL A 69 10.68 4.73 5.68
C VAL A 69 10.86 3.37 5.01
N ALA A 70 12.09 3.05 4.59
CA ALA A 70 12.40 1.74 4.03
C ALA A 70 12.18 0.61 5.06
N GLU A 71 12.63 0.82 6.30
CA GLU A 71 12.46 -0.14 7.38
C GLU A 71 10.98 -0.30 7.77
N LEU A 72 10.20 0.77 7.78
CA LEU A 72 8.75 0.70 8.01
C LEU A 72 8.06 -0.17 6.95
N ALA A 73 8.33 0.07 5.67
CA ALA A 73 7.75 -0.71 4.58
C ALA A 73 8.10 -2.20 4.69
N ARG A 74 9.35 -2.51 5.04
CA ARG A 74 9.83 -3.88 5.25
C ARG A 74 9.13 -4.56 6.44
N ARG A 75 8.96 -3.85 7.55
CA ARG A 75 8.24 -4.37 8.74
C ARG A 75 6.80 -4.70 8.43
N GLU A 76 6.10 -3.84 7.69
CA GLU A 76 4.71 -4.12 7.27
C GLU A 76 4.62 -5.41 6.44
N GLN A 77 5.60 -5.67 5.56
CA GLN A 77 5.67 -6.92 4.79
C GLN A 77 5.96 -8.13 5.69
N ASP A 78 6.90 -8.01 6.63
CA ASP A 78 7.24 -9.07 7.59
C ASP A 78 6.03 -9.42 8.45
N GLU A 79 5.32 -8.44 8.99
CA GLU A 79 4.10 -8.64 9.79
C GLU A 79 3.00 -9.36 8.99
N LEU A 80 2.83 -9.03 7.71
CA LEU A 80 1.88 -9.73 6.84
C LEU A 80 2.30 -11.18 6.55
N ALA A 81 3.60 -11.43 6.40
CA ALA A 81 4.13 -12.78 6.20
C ALA A 81 3.94 -13.64 7.45
N GLU A 82 4.24 -13.09 8.64
CA GLU A 82 3.99 -13.74 9.93
C GLU A 82 2.50 -14.01 10.17
N ALA A 83 1.62 -13.14 9.66
CA ALA A 83 0.17 -13.32 9.69
C ALA A 83 -0.35 -14.37 8.69
N GLY A 84 0.51 -15.04 7.92
CA GLY A 84 0.12 -16.10 6.99
C GLY A 84 -0.33 -15.61 5.61
N THR A 85 0.02 -14.37 5.23
CA THR A 85 -0.33 -13.83 3.89
C THR A 85 0.57 -14.46 2.83
N HIS A 86 0.02 -15.27 1.93
CA HIS A 86 0.79 -15.98 0.90
C HIS A 86 0.33 -15.65 -0.52
N SER A 87 -0.69 -14.79 -0.66
CA SER A 87 -1.24 -14.34 -1.94
C SER A 87 -1.91 -12.98 -1.79
N TYR A 88 -2.05 -12.26 -2.90
CA TYR A 88 -2.63 -10.91 -2.95
C TYR A 88 -3.66 -10.79 -4.10
N PRO A 89 -4.64 -9.87 -3.99
CA PRO A 89 -5.01 -9.11 -2.79
C PRO A 89 -5.66 -10.00 -1.72
N MET A 90 -5.54 -9.60 -0.46
CA MET A 90 -6.14 -10.27 0.69
C MET A 90 -6.81 -9.25 1.60
N LEU A 91 -7.94 -9.61 2.19
CA LEU A 91 -8.57 -8.84 3.26
C LEU A 91 -8.54 -9.66 4.55
N LEU A 92 -7.84 -9.13 5.55
CA LEU A 92 -7.69 -9.73 6.87
C LEU A 92 -8.52 -8.96 7.90
N LEU A 93 -9.18 -9.68 8.80
CA LEU A 93 -9.91 -9.12 9.93
C LEU A 93 -9.20 -9.51 11.23
N ARG A 94 -8.82 -8.51 12.05
CA ARG A 94 -8.24 -8.77 13.37
C ARG A 94 -9.33 -9.23 14.35
N ARG A 95 -9.10 -10.37 14.98
CA ARG A 95 -9.97 -10.98 16.01
C ARG A 95 -9.13 -11.37 17.22
N GLY A 96 -9.29 -10.61 18.31
CA GLY A 96 -8.40 -10.72 19.47
C GLY A 96 -6.95 -10.50 19.04
N ASP A 97 -6.10 -11.48 19.34
CA ASP A 97 -4.67 -11.44 19.03
C ASP A 97 -4.31 -11.99 17.64
N GLY A 98 -5.29 -12.53 16.90
CA GLY A 98 -5.07 -13.15 15.58
C GLY A 98 -5.78 -12.44 14.42
N PHE A 99 -5.57 -12.98 13.21
CA PHE A 99 -6.23 -12.54 11.98
C PHE A 99 -7.03 -13.68 11.34
N VAL A 100 -8.17 -13.33 10.74
CA VAL A 100 -8.97 -14.22 9.89
C VAL A 100 -9.06 -13.63 8.49
N GLN A 101 -8.78 -14.43 7.47
CA GLN A 101 -8.97 -14.00 6.08
C GLN A 101 -10.48 -13.98 5.75
N VAL A 102 -10.97 -12.83 5.34
CA VAL A 102 -12.37 -12.62 4.93
C VAL A 102 -12.52 -12.38 3.43
N GLY A 103 -11.41 -12.22 2.69
CA GLY A 103 -11.43 -11.94 1.26
C GLY A 103 -10.14 -12.27 0.52
N GLY A 104 -10.26 -12.42 -0.80
CA GLY A 104 -9.16 -12.70 -1.72
C GLY A 104 -9.43 -12.20 -3.15
N PRO A 105 -8.60 -12.56 -4.14
CA PRO A 105 -8.67 -12.04 -5.52
C PRO A 105 -10.01 -12.25 -6.23
N THR A 106 -10.77 -13.27 -5.84
CA THR A 106 -12.04 -13.65 -6.49
C THR A 106 -13.27 -13.32 -5.65
N SER A 107 -13.09 -12.71 -4.47
CA SER A 107 -14.20 -12.40 -3.58
C SER A 107 -15.06 -11.26 -4.11
N SER A 108 -16.36 -11.50 -4.26
CA SER A 108 -17.33 -10.44 -4.53
C SER A 108 -17.62 -9.61 -3.28
N ALA A 109 -18.14 -8.39 -3.47
CA ALA A 109 -18.56 -7.54 -2.35
C ALA A 109 -19.57 -8.23 -1.41
N SER A 110 -20.47 -9.04 -1.94
CA SER A 110 -21.44 -9.79 -1.14
C SER A 110 -20.78 -10.90 -0.32
N GLN A 111 -19.76 -11.59 -0.86
CA GLN A 111 -18.99 -12.59 -0.13
C GLN A 111 -18.17 -11.94 1.00
N LEU A 112 -17.52 -10.80 0.72
CA LEU A 112 -16.80 -10.04 1.75
C LEU A 112 -17.73 -9.63 2.89
N ARG A 113 -18.92 -9.11 2.58
CA ARG A 113 -19.93 -8.75 3.59
C ARG A 113 -20.30 -9.96 4.47
N ALA A 114 -20.65 -11.08 3.84
CA ALA A 114 -21.04 -12.29 4.57
C ALA A 114 -19.92 -12.81 5.49
N HIS A 115 -18.66 -12.81 5.04
CA HIS A 115 -17.54 -13.23 5.87
C HIS A 115 -17.25 -12.28 7.02
N ILE A 116 -17.40 -10.97 6.82
CA ILE A 116 -17.24 -9.98 7.89
C ILE A 116 -18.33 -10.15 8.95
N ASP A 117 -19.59 -10.33 8.52
CA ASP A 117 -20.73 -10.47 9.42
C ASP A 117 -20.71 -11.80 10.20
N ALA A 118 -20.08 -12.84 9.64
CA ALA A 118 -19.96 -14.17 10.25
C ALA A 118 -18.72 -14.36 11.14
N ALA A 119 -17.71 -13.49 10.99
CA ALA A 119 -16.48 -13.53 11.79
C ALA A 119 -16.71 -12.96 13.19
#